data_AF-A0A4Q7DWP7-F1
#
_entry.id   AF-A0A4Q7DWP7-F1
#
_cell.length_a   1.000
_cell.length_b   1.000
_cell.length_c   1.000
_cell.angle_alpha   90.00
_cell.angle_beta   90.00
_cell.angle_gamma   90.00
#
_symmetry.space_group_name_H-M   'P 1'
#
loop_
_entity.id
_entity.type
_entity.pdbx_description
1 polymer ?
#
loop_
_entity_poly.entity_id
_entity_poly.type
_entity_poly.pdbx_seq_one_letter_code
_entity_poly.pdbx_strand_id
1 'polypeptide(L)'
;MKLAECEALSRWIDPRYGFLSPDKFIPALEGNREVYKVDCHVLEGYGQDAEFLREKEKEIFPISFNISRTDLEACNIYQKIEDTVARYGLSRDQVHIEITESALNDSSQAIVEAVQHFHDLGYQVWMDDFGSGYFP
;
A
#
# COMPACT_ATOMS: atom_id res chain seq x y z
N MET A 1 -13.96 20.50 10.05
CA MET A 1 -13.27 19.20 9.88
C MET A 1 -12.84 19.14 8.42
N LYS A 2 -11.55 18.97 8.13
CA LYS A 2 -11.03 18.74 6.78
C LYS A 2 -10.63 17.27 6.66
N LEU A 3 -10.84 16.66 5.50
CA LEU A 3 -10.32 15.34 5.19
C LEU A 3 -8.80 15.47 5.00
N ALA A 4 -8.00 14.63 5.65
CA ALA A 4 -6.54 14.70 5.60
C ALA A 4 -5.94 13.63 4.68
N GLU A 5 -6.43 12.39 4.78
CA GLU A 5 -5.92 11.22 4.09
C GLU A 5 -7.00 10.13 4.06
N CYS A 6 -6.89 9.17 3.13
CA CYS A 6 -7.73 8.00 3.06
C CYS A 6 -6.89 6.71 3.04
N GLU A 7 -7.20 5.78 3.93
CA GLU A 7 -6.59 4.46 3.92
C GLU A 7 -7.28 3.56 2.88
N ALA A 8 -6.50 2.92 2.01
CA ALA A 8 -7.03 2.06 0.97
C ALA A 8 -7.23 0.61 1.48
N LEU A 9 -8.49 0.24 1.73
CA LEU A 9 -8.86 -1.09 2.22
C LEU A 9 -9.43 -1.98 1.12
N SER A 10 -8.68 -3.02 0.76
CA SER A 10 -9.09 -4.00 -0.26
C SER A 10 -10.39 -4.73 0.10
N ARG A 11 -11.28 -4.90 -0.90
CA ARG A 11 -12.51 -5.70 -0.81
C ARG A 11 -12.69 -6.47 -2.12
N TRP A 12 -12.87 -7.78 -2.05
CA TRP A 12 -13.01 -8.59 -3.25
C TRP A 12 -14.47 -9.01 -3.44
N ILE A 13 -15.09 -8.56 -4.54
CA ILE A 13 -16.38 -9.10 -5.01
C ILE A 13 -16.10 -10.25 -5.98
N ASP A 14 -16.17 -11.49 -5.49
CA ASP A 14 -16.02 -12.68 -6.32
C ASP A 14 -17.35 -13.03 -7.02
N PRO A 15 -17.33 -13.34 -8.33
CA PRO A 15 -18.56 -13.62 -9.08
C PRO A 15 -19.32 -14.87 -8.61
N ARG A 16 -18.66 -15.79 -7.90
CA ARG A 16 -19.25 -17.02 -7.36
C ARG A 16 -19.53 -16.93 -5.87
N TYR A 17 -18.62 -16.35 -5.09
CA TYR A 17 -18.68 -16.33 -3.62
C TYR A 17 -19.21 -15.02 -3.04
N GLY A 18 -19.42 -14.00 -3.87
CA GLY A 18 -19.87 -12.68 -3.44
C GLY A 18 -18.78 -11.90 -2.73
N PHE A 19 -19.15 -11.12 -1.72
CA PHE A 19 -18.21 -10.31 -0.96
C PHE A 19 -17.26 -11.17 -0.11
N LEU A 20 -15.95 -10.98 -0.31
CA LEU A 20 -14.87 -11.58 0.46
C LEU A 20 -14.10 -10.47 1.20
N SER A 21 -14.00 -10.61 2.52
CA SER A 21 -13.14 -9.76 3.34
C SER A 21 -11.66 -10.10 3.13
N PRO A 22 -10.73 -9.14 3.38
CA PRO A 22 -9.29 -9.38 3.31
C PRO A 22 -8.83 -10.68 3.98
N ASP A 23 -9.30 -10.95 5.20
CA ASP A 23 -8.94 -12.14 5.98
C ASP A 23 -9.22 -13.48 5.26
N LYS A 24 -10.07 -13.48 4.23
CA LYS A 24 -10.40 -14.68 3.44
C LYS A 24 -9.43 -14.94 2.30
N PHE A 25 -8.76 -13.90 1.78
CA PHE A 25 -7.94 -14.04 0.57
C PHE A 25 -6.49 -13.58 0.77
N ILE A 26 -6.21 -12.60 1.63
CA ILE A 26 -4.86 -12.12 1.90
C ILE A 26 -3.92 -13.24 2.36
N PRO A 27 -4.27 -14.11 3.34
CA PRO A 27 -3.37 -15.19 3.77
C PRO A 27 -3.01 -16.17 2.65
N ALA A 28 -3.96 -16.42 1.72
CA ALA A 28 -3.71 -17.28 0.57
C ALA A 28 -2.78 -16.61 -0.45
N LEU A 29 -2.92 -15.30 -0.67
CA LEU A 29 -2.05 -14.55 -1.56
C LEU A 29 -0.65 -14.37 -0.97
N GLU A 30 -0.53 -14.10 0.32
CA GLU A 30 0.75 -14.05 1.05
C GLU A 30 1.46 -15.40 0.96
N GLY A 31 0.76 -16.50 1.27
CA GLY A 31 1.30 -17.86 1.16
C GLY A 31 1.76 -18.25 -0.24
N ASN A 32 1.20 -17.63 -1.28
CA ASN A 32 1.60 -17.82 -2.68
C ASN A 32 2.54 -16.72 -3.22
N ARG A 33 2.92 -15.74 -2.38
CA ARG A 33 3.75 -14.59 -2.75
C ARG A 33 3.14 -13.72 -3.87
N GLU A 34 1.83 -13.56 -3.84
CA GLU A 34 1.04 -12.84 -4.84
C GLU A 34 0.30 -11.62 -4.27
N VAL A 35 0.44 -11.31 -2.98
CA VAL A 35 -0.26 -10.20 -2.33
C VAL A 35 0.06 -8.84 -3.00
N TYR A 36 1.31 -8.64 -3.46
CA TYR A 36 1.72 -7.47 -4.25
C TYR A 36 0.82 -7.15 -5.43
N LYS A 37 0.12 -8.16 -6.01
CA LYS A 37 -0.81 -7.93 -7.11
C LYS A 37 -2.02 -7.13 -6.65
N VAL A 38 -2.50 -7.37 -5.44
CA VAL A 38 -3.57 -6.60 -4.81
C VAL A 38 -3.08 -5.20 -4.50
N ASP A 39 -1.89 -5.05 -3.90
CA ASP A 39 -1.38 -3.73 -3.51
C ASP A 39 -1.11 -2.85 -4.74
N CYS A 40 -0.57 -3.44 -5.81
CA CYS A 40 -0.42 -2.75 -7.09
C CYS A 40 -1.78 -2.41 -7.73
N HIS A 41 -2.79 -3.28 -7.58
CA HIS A 41 -4.12 -3.01 -8.09
C HIS A 41 -4.81 -1.85 -7.33
N VAL A 42 -4.59 -1.76 -6.02
CA VAL A 42 -5.05 -0.65 -5.19
C VAL A 42 -4.42 0.67 -5.66
N LEU A 43 -3.09 0.70 -5.82
CA LEU A 43 -2.40 1.90 -6.28
C LEU A 43 -2.81 2.32 -7.71
N GLU A 44 -3.01 1.34 -8.60
CA GLU A 44 -3.53 1.61 -9.96
C GLU A 44 -4.94 2.21 -9.90
N GLY A 45 -5.82 1.68 -9.05
CA GLY A 45 -7.16 2.22 -8.82
C GLY A 45 -7.13 3.66 -8.29
N TYR A 46 -6.22 3.96 -7.37
CA TYR A 46 -6.02 5.33 -6.92
C TYR A 46 -5.54 6.27 -8.04
N GLY A 47 -4.64 5.80 -8.89
CA GLY A 47 -4.21 6.55 -10.08
C GLY A 47 -5.39 6.91 -11.00
N GLN A 48 -6.29 5.96 -11.23
CA GLN A 48 -7.51 6.18 -12.03
C GLN A 48 -8.46 7.17 -11.34
N ASP A 49 -8.66 7.05 -10.04
CA ASP A 49 -9.48 7.97 -9.26
C ASP A 49 -8.90 9.39 -9.28
N ALA A 50 -7.58 9.53 -9.15
CA ALA A 50 -6.88 10.80 -9.21
C ALA A 50 -7.01 11.46 -10.61
N GLU A 51 -6.91 10.68 -11.68
CA GLU A 51 -7.18 11.16 -13.04
C GLU A 51 -8.62 11.67 -13.18
N PHE A 52 -9.60 10.86 -12.77
CA PHE A 52 -11.01 11.22 -12.80
C PHE A 52 -11.31 12.49 -11.99
N LEU A 53 -10.76 12.62 -10.79
CA LEU A 53 -10.95 13.80 -9.93
C LEU A 53 -10.34 15.05 -10.56
N ARG A 54 -9.17 14.93 -11.19
CA ARG A 54 -8.49 16.02 -11.90
C ARG A 54 -9.32 16.53 -13.07
N GLU A 55 -9.93 15.64 -13.86
CA GLU A 55 -10.85 16.01 -14.95
C GLU A 55 -12.10 16.75 -14.46
N LYS A 56 -12.50 16.53 -13.21
CA LYS A 56 -13.63 17.21 -12.56
C LYS A 56 -13.24 18.45 -11.77
N GLU A 57 -11.97 18.86 -11.84
CA GLU A 57 -11.40 19.97 -11.06
C GLU A 57 -11.66 19.80 -9.55
N LYS A 58 -11.61 18.56 -9.07
CA LYS A 58 -11.79 18.21 -7.66
C LYS A 58 -10.45 18.02 -6.97
N GLU A 59 -10.48 18.23 -5.65
CA GLU A 59 -9.33 17.94 -4.78
C GLU A 59 -9.02 16.45 -4.78
N ILE A 60 -7.72 16.12 -4.90
CA ILE A 60 -7.19 14.76 -4.84
C ILE A 60 -6.53 14.62 -3.47
N PHE A 61 -7.08 13.75 -2.64
CA PHE A 61 -6.55 13.50 -1.30
C PHE A 61 -5.43 12.45 -1.35
N PRO A 62 -4.40 12.58 -0.50
CA PRO A 62 -3.42 11.52 -0.32
C PRO A 62 -4.07 10.21 0.13
N ILE A 63 -3.47 9.10 -0.26
CA ILE A 63 -3.83 7.78 0.25
C ILE A 63 -2.66 7.12 0.97
N SER A 64 -2.96 6.25 1.91
CA SER A 64 -2.05 5.21 2.34
C SER A 64 -2.47 3.85 1.77
N PHE A 65 -1.48 3.00 1.48
CA PHE A 65 -1.72 1.60 1.13
C PHE A 65 -0.66 0.71 1.74
N ASN A 66 -1.04 -0.55 1.99
CA ASN A 66 -0.21 -1.50 2.69
C ASN A 66 0.84 -2.12 1.77
N ILE A 67 2.05 -2.25 2.29
CA ILE A 67 3.14 -3.05 1.72
C ILE A 67 3.60 -4.05 2.76
N SER A 68 3.48 -5.33 2.41
CA SER A 68 3.94 -6.45 3.21
C SER A 68 5.41 -6.75 2.93
N ARG A 69 6.02 -7.51 3.85
CA ARG A 69 7.33 -8.13 3.61
C ARG A 69 7.33 -8.98 2.33
N THR A 70 6.25 -9.71 2.09
CA THR A 70 6.16 -10.61 0.94
C THR A 70 6.26 -9.83 -0.37
N ASP A 71 5.81 -8.58 -0.42
CA ASP A 71 5.90 -7.74 -1.63
C ASP A 71 7.32 -7.36 -1.98
N LEU A 72 8.09 -6.98 -0.94
CA LEU A 72 9.51 -6.67 -1.04
C LEU A 72 10.32 -7.87 -1.56
N GLU A 73 9.92 -9.09 -1.18
CA GLU A 73 10.60 -10.31 -1.59
C GLU A 73 10.09 -10.89 -2.92
N ALA A 74 8.82 -10.64 -3.28
CA ALA A 74 8.16 -11.25 -4.44
C ALA A 74 8.40 -10.48 -5.74
N CYS A 75 8.60 -9.16 -5.67
CA CYS A 75 8.77 -8.33 -6.86
C CYS A 75 9.61 -7.07 -6.59
N ASN A 76 9.96 -6.35 -7.66
CA ASN A 76 10.49 -5.00 -7.53
C ASN A 76 9.33 -4.02 -7.29
N ILE A 77 8.85 -3.97 -6.04
CA ILE A 77 7.70 -3.15 -5.66
C ILE A 77 7.98 -1.65 -5.85
N TYR A 78 9.23 -1.20 -5.62
CA TYR A 78 9.65 0.18 -5.83
C TYR A 78 9.41 0.64 -7.27
N GLN A 79 9.84 -0.15 -8.25
CA GLN A 79 9.62 0.16 -9.66
C GLN A 79 8.14 0.18 -10.01
N LYS A 80 7.33 -0.73 -9.46
CA LYS A 80 5.89 -0.76 -9.72
C LYS A 80 5.19 0.50 -9.20
N ILE A 81 5.56 0.95 -8.00
CA ILE A 81 5.03 2.19 -7.41
C ILE A 81 5.44 3.39 -8.28
N GLU A 82 6.73 3.53 -8.59
CA GLU A 82 7.24 4.62 -9.42
C GLU A 82 6.61 4.65 -10.82
N ASP A 83 6.46 3.49 -11.46
CA ASP A 83 5.78 3.38 -12.76
C ASP A 83 4.34 3.87 -12.70
N THR A 84 3.64 3.59 -11.59
CA THR A 84 2.24 3.98 -11.40
C THR A 84 2.12 5.47 -11.11
N VAL A 85 2.97 5.98 -10.22
CA VAL A 85 3.08 7.41 -9.89
C VAL A 85 3.40 8.23 -11.15
N ALA A 86 4.35 7.77 -11.97
CA ALA A 86 4.69 8.41 -13.23
C ALA A 86 3.55 8.35 -14.25
N ARG A 87 2.89 7.18 -14.38
CA ARG A 87 1.78 6.98 -15.34
C ARG A 87 0.62 7.95 -15.09
N TYR A 88 0.23 8.13 -13.83
CA TYR A 88 -0.91 8.96 -13.44
C TYR A 88 -0.53 10.39 -13.03
N GLY A 89 0.75 10.75 -13.10
CA GLY A 89 1.24 12.07 -12.70
C GLY A 89 0.86 12.41 -11.26
N LEU A 90 1.07 11.45 -10.35
CA LEU A 90 0.87 11.63 -8.91
C LEU A 90 2.11 12.29 -8.30
N SER A 91 1.92 13.09 -7.25
CA SER A 91 3.03 13.46 -6.36
C SER A 91 3.29 12.33 -5.37
N ARG A 92 4.54 12.18 -4.91
CA ARG A 92 4.88 11.21 -3.85
C ARG A 92 4.22 11.56 -2.52
N ASP A 93 3.92 12.84 -2.28
CA ASP A 93 3.12 13.29 -1.13
C ASP A 93 1.63 12.88 -1.19
N GLN A 94 1.20 12.29 -2.30
CA GLN A 94 -0.16 11.75 -2.45
C GLN A 94 -0.21 10.23 -2.21
N VAL A 95 0.93 9.58 -2.07
CA VAL A 95 1.06 8.13 -1.91
C VAL A 95 1.89 7.86 -0.67
N HIS A 96 1.24 7.44 0.40
CA HIS A 96 1.89 7.04 1.63
C HIS A 96 1.92 5.51 1.73
N ILE A 97 2.98 4.99 2.32
CA ILE A 97 3.23 3.57 2.39
C ILE A 97 3.06 3.11 3.83
N GLU A 98 2.20 2.13 4.06
CA GLU A 98 2.01 1.51 5.37
C GLU A 98 2.76 0.18 5.42
N ILE A 99 3.56 0.00 6.47
CA ILE A 99 4.24 -1.27 6.76
C ILE A 99 3.80 -1.76 8.13
N THR A 100 3.30 -3.00 8.22
CA THR A 100 2.80 -3.60 9.47
C THR A 100 3.92 -4.14 10.35
N GLU A 101 3.83 -4.02 11.68
CA GLU A 101 4.81 -4.55 12.66
C GLU A 101 5.02 -6.07 12.57
N SER A 102 4.03 -6.85 12.15
CA SER A 102 4.17 -8.30 11.96
C SER A 102 5.29 -8.67 10.97
N ALA A 103 5.69 -7.74 10.10
CA ALA A 103 6.85 -7.86 9.21
C ALA A 103 8.20 -7.79 9.96
N LEU A 104 8.25 -7.26 11.18
CA LEU A 104 9.48 -6.93 11.92
C LEU A 104 10.07 -8.11 12.72
N ASN A 105 9.26 -9.11 13.10
CA ASN A 105 9.66 -10.11 14.11
C ASN A 105 10.78 -11.08 13.69
N ASP A 106 11.15 -11.19 12.41
CA ASP A 106 12.27 -12.02 11.93
C ASP A 106 13.15 -11.33 10.86
N SER A 107 12.87 -10.07 10.48
CA SER A 107 13.52 -9.39 9.35
C SER A 107 13.60 -7.87 9.51
N SER A 108 13.94 -7.44 10.71
CA SER A 108 14.12 -6.03 11.07
C SER A 108 15.02 -5.26 10.09
N GLN A 109 16.09 -5.87 9.58
CA GLN A 109 17.01 -5.18 8.67
C GLN A 109 16.41 -4.92 7.28
N ALA A 110 15.72 -5.89 6.68
CA ALA A 110 15.14 -5.73 5.34
C ALA A 110 14.02 -4.67 5.33
N ILE A 111 13.23 -4.62 6.40
CA ILE A 111 12.19 -3.61 6.56
C ILE A 111 12.81 -2.22 6.79
N VAL A 112 13.84 -2.11 7.64
CA VAL A 112 14.56 -0.83 7.84
C VAL A 112 15.17 -0.33 6.53
N GLU A 113 15.80 -1.21 5.75
CA GLU A 113 16.33 -0.88 4.43
C GLU A 113 15.21 -0.43 3.47
N ALA A 114 14.05 -1.08 3.50
CA ALA A 114 12.91 -0.69 2.69
C ALA A 114 12.34 0.69 3.07
N VAL A 115 12.16 0.94 4.37
CA VAL A 115 11.73 2.25 4.89
C VAL A 115 12.69 3.34 4.44
N GLN A 116 14.01 3.12 4.62
CA GLN A 116 15.01 4.08 4.19
C GLN A 116 14.97 4.31 2.68
N HIS A 117 14.83 3.25 1.89
CA HIS A 117 14.74 3.35 0.44
C HIS A 117 13.52 4.18 0.00
N PHE A 118 12.35 3.97 0.62
CA PHE A 118 11.17 4.76 0.33
C PHE A 118 11.34 6.25 0.71
N HIS A 119 11.98 6.53 1.85
CA HIS A 119 12.32 7.90 2.21
C HIS A 119 13.30 8.54 1.21
N ASP A 120 14.30 7.80 0.73
CA ASP A 120 15.26 8.29 -0.27
C ASP A 120 14.59 8.59 -1.62
N LEU A 121 13.54 7.85 -1.96
CA LEU A 121 12.69 8.13 -3.11
C LEU A 121 11.74 9.32 -2.88
N GLY A 122 11.54 9.74 -1.63
CA GLY A 122 10.69 10.87 -1.25
C GLY A 122 9.25 10.49 -0.91
N TYR A 123 8.98 9.23 -0.55
CA TYR A 123 7.69 8.80 -0.02
C TYR A 123 7.63 8.98 1.50
N GLN A 124 6.41 9.13 2.03
CA GLN A 124 6.17 9.02 3.47
C GLN A 124 5.84 7.57 3.80
N VAL A 125 6.41 7.07 4.90
CA VAL A 125 6.17 5.71 5.38
C VAL A 125 5.56 5.76 6.78
N TRP A 126 4.41 5.13 6.93
CA TRP A 126 3.75 4.87 8.19
C TRP A 126 4.08 3.46 8.67
N MET A 127 4.25 3.29 9.98
CA MET A 127 4.27 1.97 10.59
C MET A 127 2.91 1.73 11.25
N ASP A 128 2.19 0.72 10.77
CA ASP A 128 0.90 0.34 11.36
C ASP A 128 1.11 -0.64 12.54
N ASP A 129 0.25 -0.52 13.56
CA ASP A 129 0.25 -1.15 14.91
C ASP A 129 1.03 -0.47 16.08
N PHE A 130 1.02 0.87 16.21
CA PHE A 130 1.39 1.49 17.50
C PHE A 130 0.26 1.34 18.55
N GLY A 131 0.08 0.12 19.10
CA GLY A 131 -0.90 -0.11 20.15
C GLY A 131 -1.25 -1.55 20.54
N SER A 132 -0.30 -2.42 20.91
CA SER A 132 -0.44 -3.37 22.04
C SER A 132 0.66 -4.45 22.13
N GLY A 133 1.90 -4.06 22.44
CA GLY A 133 2.82 -4.99 23.12
C GLY A 133 4.28 -4.90 22.72
N TYR A 134 5.12 -5.04 23.74
CA TYR A 134 6.55 -5.34 23.67
C TYR A 134 7.49 -4.20 23.24
N PHE A 135 7.80 -3.36 24.22
CA PHE A 135 9.20 -3.05 24.50
C PHE A 135 9.55 -3.68 25.87
N PRO A 136 10.66 -4.42 26.03
CA PRO A 136 11.23 -4.66 27.35
C PRO A 136 11.73 -3.37 28.00
#